data_AF-A0A8T6C2W6-F1
#
_entry.id   AF-A0A8T6C2W6-F1
#
_cell.length_a   1.000
_cell.length_b   1.000
_cell.length_c   1.000
_cell.angle_alpha   90.00
_cell.angle_beta   90.00
_cell.angle_gamma   90.00
#
_symmetry.space_group_name_H-M   'P 1'
#
loop_
_entity.id
_entity.type
_entity.pdbx_description
1 polymer ?
#
loop_
_entity_poly.entity_id
_entity_poly.type
_entity_poly.pdbx_seq_one_letter_code
_entity_poly.pdbx_strand_id
1 'polypeptide(L)'
;MPNALADEARSMTDSELGEAINEAYREVFNLQFQRGTRQLQNPMAMRQARRQVARLRTILRERQLAEAAGTPIEPLARVADVEEVDELEESAESVEQSDDAASEEE
;
A
#
# COMPACT_ATOMS: atom_id res chain seq x y z
N MET A 1 -5.89 -2.73 16.93
CA MET A 1 -6.05 -1.30 16.58
C MET A 1 -6.97 -1.25 15.36
N PRO A 2 -8.19 -0.71 15.47
CA PRO A 2 -9.09 -0.64 14.33
C PRO A 2 -8.48 0.27 13.27
N ASN A 3 -8.50 -0.18 12.02
CA ASN A 3 -7.94 0.52 10.86
C ASN A 3 -8.88 1.62 10.32
N ALA A 4 -9.93 1.98 11.06
CA ALA A 4 -11.01 2.86 10.62
C ALA A 4 -10.52 4.19 10.00
N LEU A 5 -9.50 4.82 10.60
CA LEU A 5 -8.95 6.08 10.07
C LEU A 5 -8.26 5.92 8.71
N ALA A 6 -7.66 4.76 8.43
CA ALA A 6 -7.03 4.48 7.14
C ALA A 6 -8.08 4.22 6.05
N ASP A 7 -9.17 3.55 6.41
CA ASP A 7 -10.28 3.30 5.48
C ASP A 7 -11.03 4.61 5.17
N GLU A 8 -11.21 5.48 6.16
CA GLU A 8 -11.83 6.80 5.98
C GLU A 8 -10.93 7.73 5.14
N ALA A 9 -9.63 7.77 5.41
CA ALA A 9 -8.67 8.57 4.63
C ALA A 9 -8.58 8.18 3.15
N ARG A 10 -8.91 6.93 2.80
CA ARG A 10 -8.98 6.49 1.39
C ARG A 10 -10.19 7.08 0.65
N SER A 11 -11.26 7.40 1.37
CA SER A 11 -12.49 7.99 0.81
C SER A 11 -12.43 9.51 0.67
N MET A 12 -11.50 10.17 1.36
CA MET A 12 -11.31 11.64 1.32
C MET A 12 -10.71 12.11 -0.01
N THR A 13 -10.98 13.35 -0.40
CA THR A 13 -10.30 14.01 -1.52
C THR A 13 -8.83 14.33 -1.20
N ASP A 14 -8.01 14.63 -2.21
CA ASP A 14 -6.59 14.97 -1.99
C ASP A 14 -6.39 16.23 -1.15
N SER A 15 -7.28 17.21 -1.29
CA SER A 15 -7.27 18.44 -0.48
C SER A 15 -7.56 18.14 0.98
N GLU A 16 -8.62 17.38 1.25
CA GLU A 16 -9.02 16.98 2.61
C GLU A 16 -7.94 16.10 3.26
N LEU A 17 -7.30 15.22 2.49
CA LEU A 17 -6.19 14.40 2.98
C LEU A 17 -4.99 15.28 3.37
N GLY A 18 -4.70 16.33 2.59
CA GLY A 18 -3.67 17.32 2.92
C GLY A 18 -3.99 18.08 4.21
N GLU A 19 -5.24 18.51 4.40
CA GLU A 19 -5.70 19.16 5.63
C GLU A 19 -5.62 18.23 6.84
N ALA A 20 -6.05 16.98 6.71
CA ALA A 20 -5.96 15.97 7.76
C ALA A 20 -4.51 15.68 8.17
N ILE A 21 -3.57 15.66 7.22
CA ILE A 21 -2.14 15.54 7.51
C ILE A 21 -1.66 16.72 8.36
N ASN A 22 -2.04 17.94 7.99
CA ASN A 22 -1.65 19.15 8.72
C ASN A 22 -2.19 19.16 10.15
N GLU A 23 -3.44 18.74 10.35
CA GLU A 23 -4.05 18.66 11.67
C GLU A 23 -3.37 17.58 12.55
N ALA A 24 -3.16 16.39 12.00
CA ALA A 24 -2.41 15.33 12.69
C ALA A 24 -0.97 15.78 13.06
N TYR A 25 -0.37 16.65 12.25
CA TYR A 25 0.92 17.26 12.54
C TYR A 25 0.89 18.22 13.73
N ARG A 26 -0.15 19.06 13.81
CA ARG A 26 -0.35 19.95 14.96
C ARG A 26 -0.54 19.17 16.24
N GLU A 27 -1.27 18.06 16.20
CA GLU A 27 -1.40 17.17 17.35
C GLU A 27 -0.05 16.63 17.82
N VAL A 28 0.80 16.15 16.89
CA VAL A 28 2.17 15.70 17.22
C VAL A 28 2.98 16.83 17.85
N PHE A 29 2.90 18.05 17.33
CA PHE A 29 3.59 19.22 17.88
C PHE A 29 3.13 19.54 19.31
N ASN A 30 1.81 19.53 19.55
CA ASN A 30 1.23 19.74 20.87
C ASN A 30 1.71 18.66 21.87
N LEU A 31 1.75 17.39 21.45
CA LEU A 31 2.26 16.29 22.27
C LEU A 31 3.77 16.40 22.54
N GLN A 32 4.55 16.91 21.59
CA GLN A 32 5.97 17.21 21.78
C GLN A 32 6.17 18.33 22.80
N PHE A 33 5.37 19.40 22.71
CA PHE A 33 5.39 20.49 23.68
C PHE A 33 5.06 20.00 25.09
N GLN A 34 3.95 19.25 25.25
CA GLN A 34 3.56 18.64 26.53
C GLN A 34 4.63 17.69 27.08
N ARG A 35 5.33 16.96 26.22
CA ARG A 35 6.46 16.11 26.64
C ARG A 35 7.63 16.96 27.15
N GLY A 36 7.94 18.06 26.46
CA GLY A 36 9.00 19.00 26.87
C GLY A 36 8.72 19.62 28.23
N THR A 37 7.46 19.98 28.51
CA THR A 37 7.02 20.53 29.80
C THR A 37 6.80 19.48 30.88
N ARG A 38 6.98 18.18 30.57
CA ARG A 38 6.70 17.03 31.45
C ARG A 38 5.23 16.93 31.91
N GLN A 39 4.30 17.49 31.14
CA GLN A 39 2.85 17.46 31.41
C GLN A 39 2.11 16.41 30.59
N LEU A 40 2.83 15.59 29.81
CA LEU A 40 2.23 14.55 28.99
C LEU A 40 1.66 13.43 29.88
N GLN A 41 0.34 13.32 29.91
CA GLN A 41 -0.36 12.31 30.71
C GLN A 41 -0.21 10.90 30.13
N ASN A 42 -0.21 10.76 28.80
CA ASN A 42 -0.15 9.47 28.12
C ASN A 42 1.02 9.39 27.12
N PRO A 43 2.11 8.68 27.46
CA PRO A 43 3.26 8.48 26.56
C PRO A 43 2.91 7.73 25.25
N MET A 44 1.89 6.87 25.27
CA MET A 44 1.46 6.11 24.09
C MET A 44 0.79 6.99 23.04
N ALA A 45 0.17 8.10 23.44
CA ALA A 45 -0.47 9.05 22.53
C ALA A 45 0.52 9.59 21.48
N MET A 46 1.76 9.88 21.87
CA MET A 46 2.79 10.33 20.92
C MET A 46 3.16 9.27 19.88
N ARG A 47 3.17 7.98 20.26
CA ARG A 47 3.40 6.90 19.29
C ARG A 47 2.20 6.74 18.35
N GLN A 48 0.99 6.94 18.85
CA GLN A 48 -0.24 6.86 18.05
C GLN A 48 -0.33 8.01 17.04
N ALA A 49 -0.15 9.26 17.47
CA ALA A 49 -0.18 10.43 16.59
C ALA A 49 0.87 10.36 15.48
N ARG A 50 2.11 9.94 15.80
CA ARG A 50 3.16 9.70 14.78
C ARG A 50 2.75 8.64 13.75
N ARG A 51 2.08 7.58 14.20
CA ARG A 51 1.63 6.50 13.31
C ARG A 51 0.45 6.95 12.43
N GLN A 52 -0.43 7.80 12.94
CA GLN A 52 -1.50 8.40 12.13
C GLN A 52 -0.94 9.27 11.00
N VAL A 53 -0.01 10.18 11.32
CA VAL A 53 0.69 11.00 10.31
C VAL A 53 1.35 10.13 9.23
N ALA A 54 2.04 9.06 9.64
CA ALA A 54 2.69 8.15 8.70
C ALA A 54 1.68 7.51 7.74
N ARG A 55 0.54 7.02 8.24
CA ARG A 55 -0.49 6.39 7.41
C ARG A 55 -1.11 7.34 6.40
N LEU A 56 -1.48 8.55 6.82
CA LEU A 56 -2.07 9.54 5.93
C LEU A 56 -1.11 9.90 4.78
N ARG A 57 0.18 10.02 5.09
CA ARG A 57 1.23 10.23 4.09
C ARG A 57 1.45 9.04 3.17
N THR A 58 1.36 7.83 3.70
CA THR A 58 1.45 6.62 2.87
C THR A 58 0.32 6.60 1.84
N ILE A 59 -0.92 6.90 2.24
CA ILE A 59 -2.06 6.96 1.32
C ILE A 59 -1.86 8.06 0.27
N LEU A 60 -1.40 9.25 0.67
CA LEU A 60 -1.09 10.32 -0.27
C LEU A 60 -0.02 9.87 -1.29
N ARG A 61 1.00 9.13 -0.82
CA ARG A 61 2.05 8.62 -1.68
C ARG A 61 1.55 7.52 -2.61
N GLU A 62 0.69 6.62 -2.14
CA GLU A 62 0.03 5.59 -2.95
C GLU A 62 -0.73 6.24 -4.12
N ARG A 63 -1.48 7.32 -3.87
CA ARG A 63 -2.19 8.09 -4.91
C ARG A 63 -1.25 8.71 -5.94
N GLN A 64 -0.19 9.38 -5.46
CA GLN A 64 0.81 9.98 -6.35
C GLN A 64 1.52 8.95 -7.22
N LEU A 65 1.79 7.75 -6.68
CA LEU A 65 2.41 6.67 -7.43
C LEU A 65 1.45 6.09 -8.48
N ALA A 66 0.16 5.95 -8.14
CA ALA A 66 -0.86 5.52 -9.11
C ALA A 66 -0.99 6.51 -10.28
N GLU A 67 -0.96 7.82 -10.00
CA GLU A 67 -0.98 8.87 -11.03
C GLU A 67 0.30 8.87 -11.89
N ALA A 68 1.47 8.71 -11.26
CA ALA A 68 2.76 8.72 -11.95
C ALA A 68 3.04 7.46 -12.79
N ALA A 69 2.46 6.31 -12.42
CA ALA A 69 2.71 5.03 -13.09
C ALA A 69 1.83 4.79 -14.34
N GLY A 70 0.84 5.66 -14.62
CA GLY A 70 -0.11 5.47 -15.75
C GLY A 70 -0.88 4.14 -15.70
N THR A 71 -0.74 3.39 -14.61
CA THR A 71 -1.29 2.07 -14.39
C THR A 71 -2.18 2.23 -13.17
N PRO A 72 -3.51 2.09 -13.29
CA PRO A 72 -4.40 2.06 -12.14
C PRO A 72 -3.97 0.87 -11.28
N ILE A 73 -3.25 1.13 -10.20
CA ILE A 73 -2.99 0.11 -9.20
C ILE A 73 -4.33 -0.06 -8.47
N GLU A 74 -5.09 -1.08 -8.86
CA GLU A 74 -6.29 -1.45 -8.14
C GLU A 74 -5.93 -1.64 -6.66
N PRO A 75 -6.73 -1.09 -5.73
CA PRO A 75 -6.53 -1.40 -4.33
C PRO A 75 -6.63 -2.92 -4.19
N LEU A 76 -5.69 -3.54 -3.47
CA LEU A 76 -5.68 -4.96 -3.07
C LEU A 76 -6.88 -5.31 -2.15
N ALA A 77 -8.09 -4.91 -2.53
CA ALA A 77 -9.34 -5.24 -1.91
C ALA A 77 -9.71 -6.66 -2.35
N ARG A 78 -9.32 -7.62 -1.51
CA ARG A 78 -9.57 -9.05 -1.60
C ARG A 78 -8.93 -9.73 -2.81
N VAL A 79 -7.84 -10.43 -2.52
CA VAL A 79 -7.57 -11.74 -3.11
C VAL A 79 -8.67 -12.70 -2.60
N ALA A 80 -9.89 -12.53 -3.10
CA ALA A 80 -10.92 -13.55 -3.09
C ALA A 80 -10.94 -14.08 -4.53
N ASP A 81 -10.86 -15.39 -4.67
CA ASP A 81 -10.88 -16.14 -5.94
C ASP A 81 -9.52 -16.18 -6.67
N VAL A 82 -8.54 -16.86 -6.06
CA VAL A 82 -7.38 -17.45 -6.76
C VAL A 82 -7.71 -18.92 -7.03
N GLU A 83 -8.69 -19.18 -7.90
CA GLU A 83 -8.98 -20.54 -8.41
C GLU A 83 -8.67 -20.70 -9.90
N GLU A 84 -8.19 -19.67 -10.61
CA GLU A 84 -8.07 -19.71 -12.08
C GLU A 84 -6.65 -19.43 -12.59
N VAL A 85 -5.65 -20.10 -12.01
CA VAL A 85 -4.25 -20.08 -12.50
C VAL A 85 -3.65 -21.47 -12.72
N ASP A 86 -4.46 -22.53 -12.63
CA ASP A 86 -3.98 -23.92 -12.71
C ASP A 86 -4.03 -24.53 -14.12
N GLU A 87 -4.53 -23.83 -15.14
CA GLU A 87 -4.79 -24.44 -16.47
C GLU A 87 -3.74 -24.16 -17.56
N LEU A 88 -2.63 -23.45 -17.27
CA LEU A 88 -1.66 -23.05 -18.32
C LEU A 88 -0.28 -23.71 -18.25
N GLU A 89 0.01 -24.52 -17.23
CA GLU A 89 1.32 -25.21 -17.13
C GLU A 89 1.42 -26.48 -18.01
N GLU A 90 0.31 -27.06 -18.48
CA GLU A 90 0.34 -28.33 -19.24
C GLU A 90 0.73 -28.17 -20.72
N SER A 91 0.74 -26.96 -21.27
CA SER A 91 1.04 -26.72 -22.70
C SER A 91 2.53 -26.58 -23.03
N ALA A 92 3.40 -26.42 -22.02
CA ALA A 92 4.82 -26.19 -22.22
C ALA A 92 5.64 -27.48 -22.43
N GLU A 93 5.07 -28.67 -22.15
CA GLU A 93 5.83 -29.93 -22.16
C GLU A 93 5.86 -30.65 -23.53
N SER A 94 5.18 -30.12 -24.57
CA SER A 94 5.15 -30.74 -25.92
C SER A 94 6.13 -30.15 -26.94
N VAL A 95 6.98 -29.18 -26.58
CA VAL A 95 7.86 -28.48 -27.54
C VAL A 95 9.28 -29.07 -27.63
N GLU A 96 9.63 -30.07 -26.82
CA GLU A 96 11.03 -30.53 -26.71
C GLU A 96 11.39 -31.83 -27.47
N GLN A 97 10.54 -32.35 -28.38
CA GLN A 97 10.79 -33.67 -28.99
C GLN A 97 10.77 -33.80 -30.52
N SER A 98 10.76 -32.71 -31.31
CA SER A 98 10.73 -32.86 -32.79
C SER A 98 11.89 -32.29 -33.59
N ASP A 99 12.95 -31.74 -32.98
CA ASP A 99 14.08 -31.15 -33.72
C ASP A 99 15.39 -31.98 -33.67
N ASP A 100 15.31 -33.32 -33.63
CA ASP A 100 16.48 -34.19 -33.81
C ASP A 100 16.18 -35.36 -34.77
N ALA A 101 16.01 -35.06 -36.05
CA ALA A 101 16.05 -36.07 -37.14
C ALA A 101 16.31 -35.43 -38.51
N ALA A 102 17.48 -34.82 -38.69
CA ALA A 102 17.99 -34.51 -40.03
C ALA A 102 19.53 -34.45 -40.06
N SER A 103 20.17 -35.55 -39.66
CA SER A 103 21.54 -35.84 -40.09
C SER A 103 21.61 -37.28 -40.57
N GLU A 104 21.53 -37.48 -41.89
CA GLU A 104 22.14 -38.58 -42.65
C GLU A 104 21.67 -38.50 -44.11
N GLU A 105 22.53 -38.04 -45.01
CA GLU A 105 22.60 -38.46 -46.41
C GLU A 105 24.04 -38.12 -46.89
N GLU A 106 24.98 -39.06 -46.72
CA GLU A 106 25.97 -39.45 -47.73
C GLU A 106 26.32 -40.94 -47.55
#